data_AF-A0A9R1T6Y8-F1
#
_entry.id   AF-A0A9R1T6Y8-F1
#
_cell.length_a   1.000
_cell.length_b   1.000
_cell.length_c   1.000
_cell.angle_alpha   90.00
_cell.angle_beta   90.00
_cell.angle_gamma   90.00
#
_symmetry.space_group_name_H-M   'P 1'
#
loop_
_entity.id
_entity.type
_entity.pdbx_description
1 polymer ?
#
loop_
_entity_poly.entity_id
_entity_poly.type
_entity_poly.pdbx_seq_one_letter_code
_entity_poly.pdbx_strand_id
1 'polypeptide(L)'
;MGVSDTLNYVLFSNPVSSGAGSFAKTAASAVINYSGLKPRVEYKMVPPEPLWKLAAASGPYLKLAGLSGATAVILGAYGAHRKYKDDQLKQVFETANRYHFYHSLAMVGLVMCRAPILTAALWMSGSLMFCGSCYYYAFTGDKRFSKITPFGGTCFILGWLTMCI
;
A
#
# COMPACT_ATOMS: atom_id res chain seq x y z
N MET A 1 2.11 -13.10 69.30
CA MET A 1 1.72 -12.15 68.24
C MET A 1 2.48 -10.86 68.50
N GLY A 2 3.25 -10.37 67.53
CA GLY A 2 3.98 -9.12 67.68
C GLY A 2 3.02 -7.92 67.63
N VAL A 3 3.41 -6.78 68.22
CA VAL A 3 2.63 -5.53 68.17
C VAL A 3 2.34 -5.13 66.71
N SER A 4 3.27 -5.41 65.79
CA SER A 4 3.11 -5.23 64.35
C SER A 4 1.96 -6.07 63.76
N ASP A 5 1.82 -7.32 64.20
CA ASP A 5 0.81 -8.24 63.68
C ASP A 5 -0.58 -7.84 64.16
N THR A 6 -0.69 -7.40 65.42
CA THR A 6 -1.94 -6.91 66.00
C THR A 6 -2.40 -5.61 65.34
N LEU A 7 -1.47 -4.68 65.07
CA LEU A 7 -1.78 -3.46 64.33
C LEU A 7 -2.22 -3.75 62.90
N ASN A 8 -1.55 -4.66 62.21
CA ASN A 8 -1.91 -5.05 60.84
C ASN A 8 -3.29 -5.74 60.81
N TYR A 9 -3.61 -6.54 61.83
CA TYR A 9 -4.92 -7.15 61.97
C TYR A 9 -6.03 -6.13 62.21
N VAL A 10 -5.85 -5.22 63.17
CA VAL A 10 -6.86 -4.21 63.51
C VAL A 10 -7.09 -3.22 62.36
N LEU A 11 -6.02 -2.84 61.65
CA LEU A 11 -6.10 -1.83 60.60
C LEU A 11 -6.55 -2.39 59.24
N PHE A 12 -6.14 -3.61 58.90
CA PHE A 12 -6.29 -4.09 57.52
C PHE A 12 -7.03 -5.43 57.40
N SER A 13 -6.76 -6.42 58.26
CA SER A 13 -7.32 -7.78 58.08
C SER A 13 -8.51 -8.14 58.96
N ASN A 14 -9.00 -7.22 59.81
CA ASN A 14 -10.25 -7.39 60.54
C ASN A 14 -11.45 -7.39 59.56
N PRO A 15 -12.46 -8.26 59.72
CA PRO A 15 -13.68 -8.28 58.90
C PRO A 15 -14.39 -6.93 58.79
N VAL A 16 -14.28 -6.06 59.79
CA VAL A 16 -14.85 -4.71 59.76
C VAL A 16 -14.05 -3.78 58.85
N SER A 17 -12.71 -3.79 58.93
CA SER A 17 -11.86 -2.94 58.08
C SER A 17 -11.85 -3.41 56.63
N SER A 18 -11.87 -4.73 56.40
CA SER A 18 -11.97 -5.30 55.06
C SER A 18 -13.34 -5.03 54.41
N GLY A 19 -14.42 -5.08 55.20
CA GLY A 19 -15.77 -4.67 54.78
C GLY A 19 -15.85 -3.18 54.44
N ALA A 20 -15.28 -2.31 55.28
CA ALA A 20 -15.21 -0.87 55.04
C ALA A 20 -14.40 -0.53 53.77
N GLY A 21 -13.28 -1.21 53.53
CA GLY A 21 -12.48 -1.05 52.31
C GLY A 21 -13.21 -1.50 51.04
N SER A 22 -13.97 -2.58 51.11
CA SER A 22 -14.79 -3.07 49.98
C SER A 22 -15.96 -2.12 49.68
N PHE A 23 -16.61 -1.61 50.72
CA PHE A 23 -17.68 -0.62 50.58
C PHE A 23 -17.17 0.70 50.00
N ALA A 24 -16.03 1.21 50.46
CA ALA A 24 -15.41 2.42 49.93
C ALA A 24 -15.04 2.27 48.45
N LYS A 25 -14.49 1.12 48.04
CA LYS A 25 -14.21 0.83 46.62
C LYS A 25 -15.47 0.73 45.77
N THR A 26 -16.52 0.13 46.30
CA THR A 26 -17.81 0.00 45.61
C THR A 26 -18.51 1.34 45.46
N ALA A 27 -18.50 2.17 46.52
CA ALA A 27 -19.03 3.52 46.51
C ALA A 27 -18.24 4.43 45.54
N ALA A 28 -16.91 4.35 45.54
CA ALA A 28 -16.07 5.09 44.60
C ALA A 28 -16.36 4.70 43.15
N SER A 29 -16.45 3.40 42.84
CA SER A 29 -16.83 2.92 41.51
C SER A 29 -18.25 3.32 41.12
N ALA A 30 -19.21 3.30 42.06
CA ALA A 30 -20.57 3.74 41.83
C ALA A 30 -20.65 5.25 41.55
N VAL A 31 -19.88 6.07 42.28
CA VAL A 31 -19.78 7.52 42.05
C VAL A 31 -19.14 7.82 40.70
N ILE A 32 -18.06 7.13 40.32
CA ILE A 32 -17.44 7.27 38.99
C ILE A 32 -18.43 6.92 37.88
N ASN A 33 -19.21 5.85 38.06
CA ASN A 33 -20.22 5.43 37.10
C ASN A 33 -21.43 6.38 37.05
N TYR A 34 -21.91 6.88 38.20
CA TYR A 34 -23.08 7.77 38.30
C TYR A 34 -22.78 9.20 37.84
N SER A 35 -21.58 9.70 38.13
CA SER A 35 -21.14 11.04 37.70
C SER A 35 -20.84 11.13 36.20
N GLY A 36 -20.89 10.02 35.47
CA GLY A 36 -20.60 9.99 34.03
C GLY A 36 -19.16 10.42 33.69
N LEU A 37 -18.28 10.50 34.69
CA LEU A 37 -16.86 10.80 34.53
C LEU A 37 -16.16 9.58 33.93
N LYS A 38 -16.40 9.33 32.65
CA LYS A 38 -15.59 8.41 31.87
C LYS A 38 -14.15 8.92 31.95
N PRO A 39 -13.15 8.08 32.28
CA PRO A 39 -11.76 8.51 32.17
C PRO A 39 -11.56 9.05 30.75
N ARG A 40 -11.04 10.28 30.63
CA ARG A 40 -10.77 10.89 29.34
C ARG A 40 -9.75 10.00 28.63
N VAL A 41 -10.21 9.19 27.68
CA VAL A 41 -9.33 8.38 26.86
C VAL A 41 -8.53 9.36 26.02
N GLU A 42 -7.27 9.57 26.39
CA GLU A 42 -6.37 10.40 25.61
C GLU A 42 -6.13 9.68 24.29
N TYR A 43 -6.85 10.12 23.25
CA TYR A 43 -6.61 9.66 21.90
C TYR A 43 -5.28 10.27 21.46
N LYS A 44 -4.20 9.49 21.54
CA LYS A 44 -2.93 9.90 20.95
C LYS A 44 -3.11 9.87 19.43
N MET A 45 -3.41 11.03 18.83
CA MET A 45 -3.40 11.19 17.37
C MET A 45 -1.98 10.88 16.91
N VAL A 46 -1.76 9.72 16.30
CA VAL A 46 -0.51 9.45 15.61
C VAL A 46 -0.47 10.43 14.44
N PRO A 47 0.52 11.34 14.35
CA PRO A 47 0.62 12.22 13.21
C PRO A 47 0.74 11.36 11.93
N PRO A 48 0.08 11.74 10.83
CA PRO A 48 0.18 10.98 9.60
C PRO A 48 1.66 10.90 9.20
N GLU A 49 2.18 9.69 9.02
CA GLU A 49 3.55 9.52 8.56
C GLU A 49 3.69 10.20 7.19
N PRO A 50 4.74 11.02 6.98
CA PRO A 50 4.88 11.75 5.74
C PRO A 50 5.10 10.78 4.57
N LEU A 51 4.56 11.12 3.39
CA LEU A 51 4.57 10.25 2.19
C LEU A 51 5.96 9.76 1.79
N TRP A 52 7.00 10.56 2.02
CA TRP A 52 8.38 10.18 1.69
C TRP A 52 8.92 9.06 2.59
N LYS A 53 8.44 8.94 3.84
CA LYS A 53 8.77 7.78 4.70
C LYS A 53 8.04 6.53 4.25
N LEU A 54 6.79 6.65 3.81
CA LEU A 54 6.06 5.54 3.20
C LEU A 54 6.73 5.10 1.89
N ALA A 55 7.21 6.05 1.08
CA ALA A 55 7.98 5.79 -0.12
C ALA A 55 9.34 5.14 0.19
N ALA A 56 10.05 5.58 1.22
CA ALA A 56 11.29 4.94 1.66
C ALA A 56 11.04 3.52 2.21
N ALA A 57 9.91 3.29 2.88
CA ALA A 57 9.47 1.99 3.38
C ALA A 57 8.87 1.09 2.29
N SER A 58 8.52 1.64 1.13
CA SER A 58 7.76 0.95 0.07
C SER A 58 8.53 -0.12 -0.71
N GLY A 59 9.74 -0.48 -0.29
CA GLY A 59 10.49 -1.58 -0.89
C GLY A 59 10.91 -1.33 -2.35
N PRO A 60 11.05 -2.38 -3.18
CA PRO A 60 11.61 -2.25 -4.53
C PRO A 60 10.65 -1.61 -5.54
N TYR A 61 9.37 -1.41 -5.23
CA TYR A 61 8.34 -1.02 -6.21
C TYR A 61 8.57 0.37 -6.79
N LEU A 62 8.98 1.34 -5.97
CA LEU A 62 9.25 2.69 -6.45
C LEU A 62 10.48 2.73 -7.38
N LYS A 63 11.47 1.86 -7.12
CA LYS A 63 12.64 1.70 -8.00
C LYS A 63 12.24 1.08 -9.33
N LEU A 64 11.35 0.07 -9.32
CA LEU A 64 10.80 -0.54 -10.53
C LEU A 64 9.97 0.47 -11.34
N ALA A 65 9.12 1.26 -10.68
CA ALA A 65 8.34 2.33 -11.30
C ALA A 65 9.26 3.36 -11.96
N GLY A 66 10.31 3.80 -11.26
CA GLY A 66 11.31 4.72 -11.78
C GLY A 66 12.08 4.17 -12.99
N LEU A 67 12.52 2.90 -12.92
CA LEU A 67 13.24 2.26 -14.02
C LEU A 67 12.34 2.06 -15.25
N SER A 68 11.10 1.62 -15.05
CA SER A 68 10.12 1.46 -16.12
C SER A 68 9.78 2.82 -16.75
N GLY A 69 9.54 3.85 -15.93
CA GLY A 69 9.28 5.21 -16.40
C GLY A 69 10.45 5.80 -17.17
N ALA A 70 11.69 5.66 -16.69
CA ALA A 70 12.88 6.07 -17.42
C ALA A 70 12.99 5.37 -18.78
N THR A 71 12.72 4.06 -18.82
CA THR A 71 12.71 3.28 -20.07
C THR A 71 11.62 3.78 -21.03
N ALA A 72 10.42 4.10 -20.52
CA ALA A 72 9.34 4.68 -21.31
C ALA A 72 9.72 6.05 -21.88
N VAL A 73 10.39 6.91 -21.11
CA VAL A 73 10.90 8.22 -21.61
C VAL A 73 11.93 8.02 -22.72
N ILE A 74 12.90 7.14 -22.53
CA ILE A 74 13.95 6.86 -23.53
C ILE A 74 13.32 6.34 -24.82
N LEU A 75 12.42 5.35 -24.72
CA LEU A 75 11.73 4.81 -25.89
C LEU A 75 10.86 5.88 -26.55
N GLY A 76 10.08 6.65 -25.78
CA GLY A 76 9.25 7.73 -26.30
C GLY A 76 10.04 8.79 -27.06
N ALA A 77 11.16 9.24 -26.51
CA ALA A 77 12.04 10.19 -27.17
C ALA A 77 12.64 9.62 -28.46
N TYR A 78 13.11 8.36 -28.41
CA TYR A 78 13.64 7.68 -29.58
C TYR A 78 12.59 7.50 -30.68
N GLY A 79 11.39 7.07 -30.32
CA GLY A 79 10.29 6.88 -31.26
C GLY A 79 9.81 8.16 -31.90
N ALA A 80 9.78 9.27 -31.17
CA ALA A 80 9.38 10.57 -31.72
C ALA A 80 10.32 11.05 -32.85
N HIS A 81 11.60 10.71 -32.78
CA HIS A 81 12.61 11.13 -33.77
C HIS A 81 12.85 10.08 -34.87
N ARG A 82 12.29 8.87 -34.72
CA ARG A 82 12.46 7.79 -35.69
C ARG A 82 11.57 8.01 -36.91
N LYS A 83 12.11 7.67 -38.09
CA LYS A 83 11.31 7.51 -39.31
C LYS A 83 10.68 6.12 -39.35
N TYR A 84 9.36 6.08 -39.42
CA TYR A 84 8.60 4.84 -39.60
C TYR A 84 8.34 4.58 -41.09
N LYS A 85 8.18 3.31 -41.46
CA LYS A 85 7.88 2.92 -42.85
C LYS A 85 6.44 3.23 -43.25
N ASP A 86 5.54 3.27 -42.28
CA ASP A 86 4.10 3.49 -42.42
C ASP A 86 3.58 4.16 -41.15
N ASP A 87 2.54 4.98 -41.28
CA ASP A 87 1.83 5.62 -40.18
C ASP A 87 1.21 4.60 -39.23
N GLN A 88 0.82 3.43 -39.71
CA GLN A 88 0.31 2.36 -38.85
C GLN A 88 1.35 1.92 -37.79
N LEU A 89 2.63 1.79 -38.18
CA LEU A 89 3.70 1.40 -37.27
C LEU A 89 3.98 2.48 -36.23
N LYS A 90 3.87 3.76 -36.63
CA LYS A 90 3.96 4.90 -35.71
C LYS A 90 2.83 4.89 -34.69
N GLN A 91 1.59 4.67 -35.12
CA GLN A 91 0.44 4.59 -34.21
C GLN A 91 0.55 3.43 -33.21
N VAL A 92 1.05 2.27 -33.65
CA VAL A 92 1.33 1.13 -32.77
C VAL A 92 2.39 1.50 -31.75
N PHE A 93 3.47 2.15 -32.17
CA PHE A 93 4.52 2.61 -31.26
C PHE A 93 3.98 3.59 -30.20
N GLU A 94 3.24 4.60 -30.63
CA GLU A 94 2.66 5.60 -29.74
C GLU A 94 1.69 4.97 -28.74
N THR A 95 0.90 3.99 -29.18
CA THR A 95 0.02 3.22 -28.30
C THR A 95 0.82 2.41 -27.28
N ALA A 96 1.87 1.69 -27.70
CA ALA A 96 2.74 0.95 -26.80
C ALA A 96 3.40 1.87 -25.75
N ASN A 97 3.89 3.04 -26.19
CA ASN A 97 4.52 4.01 -25.32
C ASN A 97 3.56 4.62 -24.31
N ARG A 98 2.34 4.94 -24.75
CA ARG A 98 1.29 5.46 -23.88
C ARG A 98 0.92 4.45 -22.79
N TYR A 99 0.72 3.17 -23.14
CA TYR A 99 0.42 2.12 -22.16
C TYR A 99 1.60 1.85 -21.23
N HIS A 100 2.84 1.88 -21.72
CA HIS A 100 4.03 1.73 -20.88
C HIS A 100 4.08 2.85 -19.83
N PHE A 101 3.97 4.11 -20.25
CA PHE A 101 3.96 5.27 -19.34
C PHE A 101 2.84 5.22 -18.30
N TYR A 102 1.62 4.90 -18.70
CA TYR A 102 0.49 4.85 -17.77
C TYR A 102 0.70 3.80 -16.68
N HIS A 103 1.23 2.63 -17.03
CA HIS A 103 1.51 1.60 -16.02
C HIS A 103 2.76 1.91 -15.19
N SER A 104 3.79 2.56 -15.76
CA SER A 104 4.94 3.05 -14.97
C SER A 104 4.51 4.08 -13.92
N LEU A 105 3.60 5.00 -14.28
CA LEU A 105 3.05 5.98 -13.35
C LEU A 105 2.12 5.32 -12.32
N ALA A 106 1.26 4.40 -12.76
CA ALA A 106 0.38 3.65 -11.86
C ALA A 106 1.19 2.85 -10.81
N MET A 107 2.36 2.33 -11.17
CA MET A 107 3.27 1.65 -10.25
C MET A 107 3.75 2.52 -9.09
N VAL A 108 3.80 3.85 -9.23
CA VAL A 108 4.11 4.74 -8.09
C VAL A 108 3.07 4.59 -6.98
N GLY A 109 1.81 4.30 -7.34
CA GLY A 109 0.71 4.07 -6.42
C GLY A 109 0.68 2.68 -5.76
N LEU A 110 1.59 1.77 -6.11
CA LEU A 110 1.63 0.40 -5.55
C LEU A 110 1.74 0.37 -4.02
N VAL A 111 2.31 1.41 -3.43
CA VAL A 111 2.49 1.55 -1.97
C VAL A 111 1.16 1.58 -1.22
N MET A 112 0.06 1.89 -1.92
CA MET A 112 -1.29 1.95 -1.37
C MET A 112 -2.09 0.66 -1.64
N CYS A 113 -1.54 -0.28 -2.41
CA CYS A 113 -2.23 -1.51 -2.77
C CYS A 113 -2.10 -2.56 -1.65
N ARG A 114 -3.16 -3.34 -1.43
CA ARG A 114 -3.19 -4.43 -0.44
C ARG A 114 -2.36 -5.64 -0.88
N ALA A 115 -2.22 -5.86 -2.18
CA ALA A 115 -1.45 -6.97 -2.77
C ALA A 115 -0.34 -6.47 -3.73
N PRO A 116 0.63 -5.68 -3.25
CA PRO A 116 1.56 -4.94 -4.11
C PRO A 116 2.46 -5.85 -4.96
N ILE A 117 2.87 -7.01 -4.45
CA ILE A 117 3.70 -7.97 -5.19
C ILE A 117 2.97 -8.48 -6.43
N LEU A 118 1.70 -8.90 -6.25
CA LEU A 118 0.89 -9.46 -7.32
C LEU A 118 0.57 -8.40 -8.37
N THR A 119 0.13 -7.22 -7.94
CA THR A 119 -0.15 -6.09 -8.83
C THR A 119 1.09 -5.70 -9.63
N ALA A 120 2.26 -5.61 -8.98
CA ALA A 120 3.51 -5.26 -9.65
C ALA A 120 3.93 -6.32 -10.68
N ALA A 121 3.82 -7.61 -10.33
CA ALA A 121 4.15 -8.71 -11.24
C ALA A 121 3.25 -8.69 -12.50
N LEU A 122 1.95 -8.46 -12.32
CA LEU A 122 0.97 -8.37 -13.42
C LEU A 122 1.22 -7.16 -14.33
N TRP A 123 1.53 -5.99 -13.77
CA TRP A 123 1.84 -4.81 -14.58
C TRP A 123 3.21 -4.88 -15.27
N MET A 124 4.23 -5.49 -14.65
CA MET A 124 5.52 -5.72 -15.31
C MET A 124 5.40 -6.73 -16.44
N SER A 125 4.72 -7.85 -16.21
CA SER A 125 4.50 -8.86 -17.25
C SER A 125 3.65 -8.30 -18.38
N GLY A 126 2.59 -7.55 -18.05
CA GLY A 126 1.78 -6.80 -19.02
C GLY A 126 2.62 -5.83 -19.84
N SER A 127 3.50 -5.04 -19.20
CA SER A 127 4.38 -4.10 -19.90
C SER A 127 5.33 -4.79 -20.86
N LEU A 128 5.93 -5.91 -20.45
CA LEU A 128 6.84 -6.68 -21.30
C LEU A 128 6.11 -7.35 -22.47
N MET A 129 4.98 -8.00 -22.20
CA MET A 129 4.23 -8.76 -23.19
C MET A 129 3.45 -7.88 -24.16
N PHE A 130 2.77 -6.84 -23.66
CA PHE A 130 2.00 -5.90 -24.48
C PHE A 130 2.90 -4.84 -25.11
N CYS A 131 3.57 -4.02 -24.30
CA CYS A 131 4.35 -2.91 -24.84
C CYS A 131 5.59 -3.41 -25.57
N GLY A 132 6.29 -4.41 -25.04
CA GLY A 132 7.47 -5.00 -25.69
C GLY A 132 7.16 -5.60 -27.07
N SER A 133 6.07 -6.36 -27.21
CA SER A 133 5.69 -6.92 -28.51
C SER A 133 5.24 -5.85 -29.52
N CYS A 134 4.54 -4.81 -29.06
CA CYS A 134 4.17 -3.68 -29.91
C CYS A 134 5.38 -2.84 -30.33
N TYR A 135 6.36 -2.61 -29.44
CA TYR A 135 7.62 -1.94 -29.81
C TYR A 135 8.39 -2.73 -30.85
N TYR A 136 8.48 -4.05 -30.67
CA TYR A 136 9.10 -4.93 -31.65
C TYR A 136 8.42 -4.77 -33.01
N TYR A 137 7.10 -4.94 -33.07
CA TYR A 137 6.34 -4.81 -34.30
C TYR A 137 6.51 -3.42 -34.95
N ALA A 138 6.49 -2.34 -34.16
CA ALA A 138 6.70 -0.99 -34.68
C ALA A 138 8.11 -0.78 -35.28
N PHE A 139 9.13 -1.45 -34.76
CA PHE A 139 10.51 -1.32 -35.25
C PHE A 139 10.85 -2.22 -36.42
N THR A 140 10.41 -3.47 -36.42
CA THR A 140 10.72 -4.44 -37.49
C THR A 140 9.65 -4.51 -38.57
N GLY A 141 8.40 -4.21 -38.23
CA GLY A 141 7.24 -4.49 -39.09
C GLY A 141 6.81 -5.96 -39.08
N ASP A 142 7.41 -6.80 -38.23
CA ASP A 142 7.08 -8.23 -38.13
C ASP A 142 6.05 -8.49 -37.01
N LYS A 143 4.94 -9.14 -37.39
CA LYS A 143 3.80 -9.48 -36.52
C LYS A 143 3.96 -10.79 -35.74
N ARG A 144 5.12 -11.45 -35.80
CA ARG A 144 5.36 -12.76 -35.16
C ARG A 144 4.98 -12.78 -33.67
N PHE A 145 5.27 -11.70 -32.94
CA PHE A 145 4.96 -11.60 -31.51
C PHE A 145 3.61 -10.96 -31.20
N SER A 146 2.83 -10.55 -32.21
CA SER A 146 1.54 -9.88 -32.00
C SER A 146 0.52 -10.77 -31.28
N LYS A 147 0.65 -12.11 -31.35
CA LYS A 147 -0.20 -13.06 -30.60
C LYS A 147 0.01 -13.00 -29.08
N ILE A 148 1.11 -12.43 -28.61
CA ILE A 148 1.43 -12.30 -27.17
C ILE A 148 0.74 -11.06 -26.57
N THR A 149 0.52 -10.02 -27.37
CA THR A 149 -0.15 -8.77 -26.99
C THR A 149 -1.43 -8.95 -26.17
N PRO A 150 -2.43 -9.77 -26.57
CA PRO A 150 -3.67 -9.91 -25.80
C PRO A 150 -3.43 -10.45 -24.39
N PHE A 151 -2.48 -11.35 -24.19
CA PHE A 151 -2.13 -11.86 -22.85
C PHE A 151 -1.56 -10.75 -21.97
N GLY A 152 -0.72 -9.88 -22.54
CA GLY A 152 -0.22 -8.70 -21.82
C GLY A 152 -1.34 -7.73 -21.42
N GLY A 153 -2.34 -7.54 -22.30
CA GLY A 153 -3.55 -6.77 -22.00
C GLY A 153 -4.35 -7.37 -20.85
N THR A 154 -4.51 -8.70 -20.82
CA THR A 154 -5.15 -9.40 -19.70
C THR A 154 -4.38 -9.21 -18.40
N CYS A 155 -3.04 -9.27 -18.42
CA CYS A 155 -2.23 -8.99 -17.24
C CYS A 155 -2.44 -7.57 -16.72
N PHE A 156 -2.55 -6.56 -17.59
CA PHE A 156 -2.90 -5.20 -17.17
C PHE A 156 -4.26 -5.13 -16.50
N ILE A 157 -5.30 -5.72 -17.10
CA ILE A 157 -6.66 -5.76 -16.54
C ILE A 157 -6.65 -6.41 -15.15
N LEU A 158 -6.05 -7.59 -15.03
CA LEU A 158 -5.94 -8.29 -13.75
C LEU A 158 -5.17 -7.46 -12.72
N GLY A 159 -4.08 -6.78 -13.13
CA GLY A 159 -3.33 -5.89 -12.25
C GLY A 159 -4.21 -4.78 -11.67
N TRP A 160 -5.03 -4.13 -12.50
CA TRP A 160 -5.99 -3.14 -12.00
C TRP A 160 -7.04 -3.75 -11.07
N LEU A 161 -7.56 -4.94 -11.39
CA LEU A 161 -8.54 -5.62 -10.53
C LEU A 161 -7.97 -6.00 -9.16
N THR A 162 -6.68 -6.31 -9.06
CA THR A 162 -6.05 -6.60 -7.76
C THR A 162 -6.04 -5.39 -6.81
N MET A 163 -6.15 -4.16 -7.33
CA MET A 163 -6.28 -2.97 -6.50
C MET A 163 -7.67 -2.79 -5.89
N CYS A 164 -8.68 -3.53 -6.38
CA CYS A 164 -10.04 -3.48 -5.84
C CYS A 164 -10.23 -4.34 -4.58
N ILE A 165 -9.20 -5.07 -4.14
CA ILE A 165 -9.23 -6.03 -3.03
C ILE A 165 -8.49 -5.43 -1.83
#